data_AF-M3HZK5-F1
#
_entry.id   AF-M3HZK5-F1
#
_cell.length_a   1.000
_cell.length_b   1.000
_cell.length_c   1.000
_cell.angle_alpha   90.00
_cell.angle_beta   90.00
_cell.angle_gamma   90.00
#
_symmetry.space_group_name_H-M   'P 1'
#
loop_
_entity.id
_entity.type
_entity.pdbx_description
1 polymer ?
#
loop_
_entity_poly.entity_id
_entity_poly.type
_entity_poly.pdbx_seq_one_letter_code
_entity_poly.pdbx_strand_id
1 'polypeptide(L)'
;MGNISGITRRDIIDLFKNGITEDNWIVEEIIYYPYYGRFDIVNFLKRMYKLDTWESSDPRLKNAEQEIIIHTHNRDYPDYWIFEDERFQLFDGEDNVFLNFLCEVFHPEVRDENKEWKKYLEKINSLLREDGYELIASSKISGRDVFSWRTNIKKPDMYIPFSERNKSLINNKKIGIKLPNAVRHQLFKVMDAYDEEFYLVDETNFNYYRSINDLVLEDITKFYIPKHYVESEFVEIEEFGDFKKGTPLFTVFDVIESFNRHTTKALQFGNEINAIFKLNNINVELRNGEVHSTGNKAIVLDDSTNISEAGLEELIRTAEDSYNKGNYSYAVEKSGMLLKELRLIILLWIRKNQQKKSLMI
;
A
#
# COMPACT_ATOMS: atom_id res chain seq x y z
N MET A 1 -10.69 -8.03 -14.51
CA MET A 1 -10.55 -8.96 -13.37
C MET A 1 -9.91 -8.18 -12.25
N GLY A 2 -10.61 -8.04 -11.12
CA GLY A 2 -10.08 -7.37 -9.93
C GLY A 2 -8.94 -8.17 -9.30
N ASN A 3 -8.12 -7.48 -8.51
CA ASN A 3 -7.06 -8.07 -7.69
C ASN A 3 -7.61 -8.64 -6.37
N ILE A 4 -8.82 -8.23 -5.92
CA ILE A 4 -9.46 -8.84 -4.75
C ILE A 4 -10.04 -10.20 -5.15
N SER A 5 -9.50 -11.26 -4.54
CA SER A 5 -9.94 -12.63 -4.76
C SER A 5 -11.36 -12.85 -4.24
N GLY A 6 -12.08 -13.79 -4.85
CA GLY A 6 -13.39 -14.21 -4.34
C GLY A 6 -13.32 -14.81 -2.93
N ILE A 7 -12.15 -15.30 -2.51
CA ILE A 7 -11.90 -15.79 -1.15
C ILE A 7 -11.91 -14.61 -0.17
N THR A 8 -11.09 -13.59 -0.40
CA THR A 8 -11.05 -12.38 0.43
C THR A 8 -12.42 -11.70 0.55
N ARG A 9 -13.17 -11.61 -0.57
CA ARG A 9 -14.53 -11.08 -0.53
C ARG A 9 -15.44 -11.90 0.38
N ARG A 10 -15.40 -13.23 0.23
CA ARG A 10 -16.19 -14.14 1.07
C ARG A 10 -15.81 -14.04 2.53
N ASP A 11 -14.53 -14.03 2.85
CA ASP A 11 -14.04 -13.91 4.23
C ASP A 11 -14.50 -12.59 4.88
N ILE A 12 -14.41 -11.48 4.15
CA ILE A 12 -14.90 -10.17 4.64
C ILE A 12 -16.43 -10.18 4.84
N ILE A 13 -17.18 -10.78 3.92
CA ILE A 13 -18.63 -10.92 4.05
C ILE A 13 -18.97 -11.81 5.26
N ASP A 14 -18.22 -12.88 5.46
CA ASP A 14 -18.39 -13.81 6.59
C ASP A 14 -18.08 -13.14 7.93
N LEU A 15 -17.16 -12.16 7.98
CA LEU A 15 -16.98 -11.32 9.18
C LEU A 15 -18.26 -10.56 9.53
N PHE A 16 -18.92 -9.96 8.54
CA PHE A 16 -20.19 -9.28 8.77
C PHE A 16 -21.31 -10.27 9.13
N LYS A 17 -21.32 -11.47 8.53
CA LYS A 17 -22.33 -12.51 8.76
C LYS A 17 -22.24 -13.13 10.14
N ASN A 18 -21.05 -13.58 10.50
CA ASN A 18 -20.82 -14.49 11.62
C ASN A 18 -20.23 -13.79 12.85
N GLY A 19 -19.68 -12.58 12.68
CA GLY A 19 -18.99 -11.88 13.73
C GLY A 19 -17.50 -12.22 13.82
N ILE A 20 -16.80 -11.56 14.73
CA ILE A 20 -15.42 -11.90 15.10
C ILE A 20 -15.47 -12.71 16.39
N THR A 21 -15.02 -13.96 16.34
CA THR A 21 -14.81 -14.77 17.53
C THR A 21 -13.58 -14.29 18.31
N GLU A 22 -13.76 -13.99 19.58
CA GLU A 22 -12.69 -13.66 20.51
C GLU A 22 -12.66 -14.71 21.63
N ASP A 23 -11.54 -15.44 21.70
CA ASP A 23 -11.29 -16.40 22.78
C ASP A 23 -10.54 -15.69 23.91
N ASN A 24 -11.28 -15.32 24.95
CA ASN A 24 -10.72 -14.66 26.13
C ASN A 24 -10.57 -15.65 27.29
N TRP A 25 -9.89 -16.80 27.11
CA TRP A 25 -9.44 -17.80 28.12
C TRP A 25 -10.44 -18.29 29.20
N ILE A 26 -11.65 -17.72 29.24
CA ILE A 26 -12.75 -17.91 30.18
C ILE A 26 -14.04 -18.10 29.36
N VAL A 27 -14.24 -17.31 28.30
CA VAL A 27 -15.41 -17.36 27.42
C VAL A 27 -15.04 -17.05 25.97
N GLU A 28 -15.72 -17.72 25.05
CA GLU A 28 -15.75 -17.36 23.63
C GLU A 28 -16.85 -16.31 23.44
N GLU A 29 -16.46 -15.10 23.03
CA GLU A 29 -17.38 -14.00 22.74
C GLU A 29 -17.40 -13.72 21.24
N ILE A 30 -18.60 -13.55 20.67
CA ILE A 30 -18.75 -13.18 19.27
C ILE A 30 -19.09 -11.70 19.18
N ILE A 31 -18.17 -10.93 18.61
CA ILE A 31 -18.33 -9.49 18.42
C ILE A 31 -19.01 -9.24 17.08
N TYR A 32 -20.26 -8.79 17.13
CA TYR A 32 -21.04 -8.44 15.95
C TYR A 32 -20.98 -6.95 15.63
N TYR A 33 -20.65 -6.62 14.38
CA TYR A 33 -20.67 -5.26 13.87
C TYR A 33 -21.34 -5.21 12.48
N PRO A 34 -22.53 -4.60 12.35
CA PRO A 34 -23.24 -4.56 11.07
C PRO A 34 -22.56 -3.58 10.11
N TYR A 35 -22.52 -3.94 8.82
CA TYR A 35 -21.96 -3.08 7.77
C TYR A 35 -22.65 -1.71 7.65
N TYR A 36 -23.93 -1.61 8.03
CA TYR A 36 -24.68 -0.35 8.02
C TYR A 36 -24.46 0.53 9.28
N GLY A 37 -23.63 0.07 10.22
CA GLY A 37 -23.28 0.81 11.43
C GLY A 37 -24.50 1.21 12.26
N ARG A 38 -24.70 2.53 12.43
CA ARG A 38 -25.82 3.11 13.21
C ARG A 38 -27.07 3.45 12.37
N PHE A 39 -27.02 3.26 11.06
CA PHE A 39 -28.19 3.45 10.18
C PHE A 39 -29.03 2.17 10.14
N ASP A 40 -30.22 2.24 9.54
CA ASP A 40 -30.86 1.06 8.95
C ASP A 40 -30.29 0.78 7.55
N ILE A 41 -30.50 -0.45 7.07
CA ILE A 41 -29.98 -0.93 5.77
C ILE A 41 -30.38 0.02 4.63
N VAL A 42 -31.63 0.50 4.58
CA VAL A 42 -32.13 1.34 3.48
C VAL A 42 -31.42 2.68 3.48
N ASN A 43 -31.36 3.35 4.64
CA ASN A 43 -30.70 4.65 4.75
C ASN A 43 -29.19 4.55 4.50
N PHE A 44 -28.54 3.44 4.89
CA PHE A 44 -27.16 3.18 4.52
C PHE A 44 -26.99 3.04 3.00
N LEU A 45 -27.77 2.18 2.34
CA LEU A 45 -27.67 1.96 0.89
C LEU A 45 -27.93 3.25 0.09
N LYS A 46 -28.84 4.12 0.54
CA LYS A 46 -29.11 5.42 -0.11
C LYS A 46 -27.93 6.39 -0.09
N ARG A 47 -26.93 6.17 0.76
CA ARG A 47 -25.68 6.97 0.75
C ARG A 47 -24.80 6.62 -0.45
N MET A 48 -24.92 5.40 -0.96
CA MET A 48 -24.09 4.88 -2.05
C MET A 48 -24.84 4.78 -3.38
N TYR A 49 -26.14 4.48 -3.33
CA TYR A 49 -26.94 4.12 -4.49
C TYR A 49 -28.18 4.98 -4.62
N LYS A 50 -28.51 5.35 -5.85
CA LYS A 50 -29.74 6.06 -6.19
C LYS A 50 -30.89 5.07 -6.42
N LEU A 51 -31.32 4.41 -5.34
CA LEU A 51 -32.27 3.29 -5.37
C LEU A 51 -33.63 3.63 -6.00
N ASP A 52 -34.05 4.90 -5.99
CA ASP A 52 -35.29 5.35 -6.61
C ASP A 52 -35.27 5.31 -8.14
N THR A 53 -34.08 5.21 -8.73
CA THR A 53 -33.87 5.09 -10.19
C THR A 53 -33.70 3.67 -10.68
N TRP A 54 -33.56 2.70 -9.78
CA TRP A 54 -33.36 1.29 -10.14
C TRP A 54 -34.72 0.60 -10.35
N GLU A 55 -34.74 -0.32 -11.30
CA GLU A 55 -35.91 -1.18 -11.53
C GLU A 55 -36.13 -2.11 -10.33
N SER A 56 -37.40 -2.32 -10.00
CA SER A 56 -37.83 -3.24 -8.96
C SER A 56 -37.86 -4.67 -9.49
N SER A 57 -37.35 -5.62 -8.72
CA SER A 57 -37.53 -7.06 -8.95
C SER A 57 -38.95 -7.52 -8.62
N ASP A 58 -39.68 -6.73 -7.81
CA ASP A 58 -41.11 -6.92 -7.56
C ASP A 58 -41.92 -6.05 -8.53
N PRO A 59 -42.64 -6.64 -9.51
CA PRO A 59 -43.36 -5.88 -10.53
C PRO A 59 -44.52 -5.04 -9.97
N ARG A 60 -44.90 -5.24 -8.69
CA ARG A 60 -45.95 -4.46 -8.02
C ARG A 60 -45.45 -3.10 -7.53
N LEU A 61 -44.12 -2.91 -7.47
CA LEU A 61 -43.48 -1.76 -6.86
C LEU A 61 -42.77 -0.90 -7.91
N LYS A 62 -42.72 0.40 -7.65
CA LYS A 62 -42.29 1.38 -8.66
C LYS A 62 -40.80 1.34 -8.94
N ASN A 63 -39.99 1.07 -7.93
CA ASN A 63 -38.52 1.09 -7.99
C ASN A 63 -37.92 0.24 -6.87
N ALA A 64 -36.61 0.00 -6.96
CA ALA A 64 -35.89 -0.81 -5.99
C ALA A 64 -35.95 -0.23 -4.56
N GLU A 65 -36.02 1.10 -4.39
CA GLU A 65 -36.17 1.68 -3.04
C GLU A 65 -37.43 1.17 -2.33
N GLN A 66 -38.59 1.19 -3.01
CA GLN A 66 -39.84 0.69 -2.45
C GLN A 66 -39.81 -0.82 -2.22
N GLU A 67 -39.21 -1.57 -3.14
CA GLU A 67 -38.95 -3.01 -3.00
C GLU A 67 -38.18 -3.30 -1.73
N ILE A 68 -37.01 -2.69 -1.58
CA ILE A 68 -36.11 -2.97 -0.48
C ILE A 68 -36.75 -2.58 0.85
N ILE A 69 -37.46 -1.45 0.92
CA ILE A 69 -38.19 -1.03 2.12
C ILE A 69 -39.23 -2.08 2.53
N ILE A 70 -40.07 -2.52 1.60
CA ILE A 70 -41.17 -3.45 1.90
C ILE A 70 -40.63 -4.83 2.29
N HIS A 71 -39.69 -5.38 1.50
CA HIS A 71 -39.14 -6.71 1.75
C HIS A 71 -38.26 -6.76 3.00
N THR A 72 -37.54 -5.68 3.32
CA THR A 72 -36.81 -5.57 4.60
C THR A 72 -37.78 -5.46 5.78
N HIS A 73 -38.87 -4.70 5.65
CA HIS A 73 -39.88 -4.58 6.71
C HIS A 73 -40.60 -5.90 6.99
N ASN A 74 -40.98 -6.61 5.92
CA ASN A 74 -41.64 -7.92 6.02
C ASN A 74 -40.70 -9.05 6.45
N ARG A 75 -39.37 -8.83 6.39
CA ARG A 75 -38.32 -9.83 6.63
C ARG A 75 -38.34 -10.98 5.62
N ASP A 76 -38.68 -10.65 4.38
CA ASP A 76 -38.75 -11.60 3.28
C ASP A 76 -37.38 -11.79 2.59
N TYR A 77 -36.44 -10.86 2.81
CA TYR A 77 -35.07 -11.03 2.34
C TYR A 77 -34.25 -11.95 3.25
N PRO A 78 -33.42 -12.82 2.67
CA PRO A 78 -32.40 -13.54 3.42
C PRO A 78 -31.48 -12.60 4.19
N ASP A 79 -30.89 -13.09 5.27
CA ASP A 79 -29.85 -12.34 5.97
C ASP A 79 -28.70 -12.02 5.01
N TYR A 80 -28.25 -10.76 5.02
CA TYR A 80 -27.12 -10.28 4.21
C TYR A 80 -27.31 -10.39 2.69
N TRP A 81 -28.57 -10.44 2.22
CA TRP A 81 -28.97 -10.47 0.81
C TRP A 81 -28.25 -9.45 -0.10
N ILE A 82 -27.84 -8.30 0.44
CA ILE A 82 -27.16 -7.25 -0.34
C ILE A 82 -25.87 -7.72 -1.01
N PHE A 83 -25.19 -8.72 -0.44
CA PHE A 83 -23.94 -9.24 -1.00
C PHE A 83 -24.20 -10.25 -2.12
N GLU A 84 -25.41 -10.79 -2.20
CA GLU A 84 -25.83 -11.78 -3.20
C GLU A 84 -26.65 -11.12 -4.34
N ASP A 85 -27.20 -9.93 -4.10
CA ASP A 85 -27.91 -9.16 -5.12
C ASP A 85 -26.90 -8.50 -6.09
N GLU A 86 -26.90 -9.02 -7.32
CA GLU A 86 -26.02 -8.60 -8.43
C GLU A 86 -26.09 -7.09 -8.73
N ARG A 87 -27.20 -6.42 -8.40
CA ARG A 87 -27.36 -4.97 -8.62
C ARG A 87 -26.33 -4.15 -7.84
N PHE A 88 -25.88 -4.64 -6.68
CA PHE A 88 -24.89 -3.93 -5.85
C PHE A 88 -23.44 -4.24 -6.22
N GLN A 89 -23.20 -5.32 -6.98
CA GLN A 89 -21.88 -5.71 -7.46
C GLN A 89 -20.83 -5.91 -6.33
N LEU A 90 -21.28 -6.32 -5.14
CA LEU A 90 -20.39 -6.47 -3.97
C LEU A 90 -19.58 -7.77 -4.00
N PHE A 91 -20.13 -8.86 -4.56
CA PHE A 91 -19.41 -10.13 -4.65
C PHE A 91 -18.66 -10.30 -5.99
N ASP A 92 -19.35 -10.23 -7.12
CA ASP A 92 -18.77 -10.48 -8.46
C ASP A 92 -18.44 -9.20 -9.26
N GLY A 93 -18.45 -8.03 -8.60
CA GLY A 93 -18.20 -6.74 -9.24
C GLY A 93 -16.74 -6.29 -9.29
N GLU A 94 -16.53 -5.05 -9.74
CA GLU A 94 -15.23 -4.39 -9.70
C GLU A 94 -14.73 -4.16 -8.25
N ASP A 95 -13.42 -4.16 -8.04
CA ASP A 95 -12.82 -3.95 -6.71
C ASP A 95 -13.15 -2.59 -6.11
N ASN A 96 -13.17 -1.54 -6.95
CA ASN A 96 -13.51 -0.19 -6.53
C ASN A 96 -14.91 -0.11 -5.88
N VAL A 97 -15.90 -0.87 -6.37
CA VAL A 97 -17.26 -0.92 -5.82
C VAL A 97 -17.22 -1.48 -4.40
N PHE A 98 -16.55 -2.61 -4.22
CA PHE A 98 -16.42 -3.26 -2.92
C PHE A 98 -15.59 -2.45 -1.93
N LEU A 99 -14.46 -1.87 -2.38
CA LEU A 99 -13.63 -1.01 -1.54
C LEU A 99 -14.36 0.29 -1.13
N ASN A 100 -15.12 0.91 -2.04
CA ASN A 100 -15.94 2.07 -1.72
C ASN A 100 -17.05 1.72 -0.72
N PHE A 101 -17.64 0.53 -0.84
CA PHE A 101 -18.58 0.01 0.15
C PHE A 101 -17.94 -0.08 1.53
N LEU A 102 -16.77 -0.70 1.64
CA LEU A 102 -16.06 -0.82 2.91
C LEU A 102 -15.66 0.56 3.49
N CYS A 103 -15.23 1.50 2.65
CA CYS A 103 -15.00 2.89 3.10
C CYS A 103 -16.27 3.52 3.70
N GLU A 104 -17.43 3.27 3.09
CA GLU A 104 -18.71 3.78 3.58
C GLU A 104 -19.12 3.13 4.92
N VAL A 105 -18.90 1.83 5.09
CA VAL A 105 -19.10 1.12 6.37
C VAL A 105 -18.36 1.82 7.52
N PHE A 106 -17.13 2.28 7.26
CA PHE A 106 -16.27 2.95 8.26
C PHE A 106 -16.33 4.48 8.20
N HIS A 107 -17.24 5.05 7.40
CA HIS A 107 -17.43 6.49 7.35
C HIS A 107 -17.91 6.99 8.73
N PRO A 108 -17.39 8.13 9.26
CA PRO A 108 -17.73 8.61 10.61
C PRO A 108 -19.22 8.94 10.80
N GLU A 109 -19.97 9.14 9.72
CA GLU A 109 -21.43 9.28 9.81
C GLU A 109 -22.18 7.94 9.90
N VAL A 110 -21.57 6.85 9.43
CA VAL A 110 -22.17 5.51 9.38
C VAL A 110 -21.78 4.70 10.60
N ARG A 111 -20.49 4.69 10.94
CA ARG A 111 -19.99 3.82 12.01
C ARG A 111 -20.55 4.19 13.39
N ASP A 112 -20.71 3.20 14.24
CA ASP A 112 -21.12 3.38 15.63
C ASP A 112 -19.90 3.41 16.54
N GLU A 113 -19.55 4.60 17.04
CA GLU A 113 -18.40 4.80 17.93
C GLU A 113 -18.54 4.08 19.29
N ASN A 114 -19.73 3.57 19.63
CA ASN A 114 -19.94 2.77 20.85
C ASN A 114 -19.74 1.27 20.64
N LYS A 115 -19.37 0.84 19.43
CA LYS A 115 -19.13 -0.56 19.08
C LYS A 115 -17.70 -0.78 18.59
N GLU A 116 -17.32 -2.05 18.46
CA GLU A 116 -15.97 -2.52 18.07
C GLU A 116 -15.67 -2.37 16.57
N TRP A 117 -16.03 -1.24 15.96
CA TRP A 117 -15.80 -1.00 14.52
C TRP A 117 -14.32 -1.03 14.13
N LYS A 118 -13.43 -0.66 15.05
CA LYS A 118 -11.97 -0.66 14.83
C LYS A 118 -11.43 -2.08 14.64
N LYS A 119 -11.92 -3.05 15.42
CA LYS A 119 -11.54 -4.46 15.28
C LYS A 119 -11.94 -5.00 13.89
N TYR A 120 -13.11 -4.63 13.41
CA TYR A 120 -13.56 -4.97 12.06
C TYR A 120 -12.69 -4.34 10.98
N LEU A 121 -12.36 -3.05 11.12
CA LEU A 121 -11.47 -2.36 10.20
C LEU A 121 -10.09 -3.03 10.14
N GLU A 122 -9.51 -3.37 11.28
CA GLU A 122 -8.21 -4.06 11.38
C GLU A 122 -8.25 -5.43 10.72
N LYS A 123 -9.27 -6.25 11.02
CA LYS A 123 -9.44 -7.58 10.42
C LYS A 123 -9.65 -7.50 8.92
N ILE A 124 -10.51 -6.60 8.45
CA ILE A 124 -10.75 -6.38 7.01
C ILE A 124 -9.48 -5.91 6.31
N ASN A 125 -8.74 -4.96 6.90
CA ASN A 125 -7.47 -4.52 6.33
C ASN A 125 -6.43 -5.65 6.26
N SER A 126 -6.40 -6.58 7.23
CA SER A 126 -5.51 -7.75 7.15
C SER A 126 -5.80 -8.61 5.93
N LEU A 127 -7.08 -8.84 5.60
CA LEU A 127 -7.50 -9.61 4.43
C LEU A 127 -7.22 -8.85 3.13
N LEU A 128 -7.56 -7.56 3.06
CA LEU A 128 -7.33 -6.73 1.87
C LEU A 128 -5.85 -6.62 1.50
N ARG A 129 -4.95 -6.60 2.50
CA ARG A 129 -3.51 -6.50 2.26
C ARG A 129 -2.95 -7.69 1.50
N GLU A 130 -3.53 -8.88 1.66
CA GLU A 130 -3.12 -10.06 0.91
C GLU A 130 -3.38 -9.93 -0.59
N ASP A 131 -4.42 -9.19 -0.94
CA ASP A 131 -4.83 -8.89 -2.32
C ASP A 131 -4.37 -7.51 -2.81
N GLY A 132 -3.46 -6.89 -2.06
CA GLY A 132 -2.79 -5.66 -2.48
C GLY A 132 -3.65 -4.40 -2.36
N TYR A 133 -4.57 -4.36 -1.38
CA TYR A 133 -5.31 -3.16 -1.02
C TYR A 133 -5.24 -2.85 0.47
N GLU A 134 -5.50 -1.60 0.83
CA GLU A 134 -5.60 -1.18 2.23
C GLU A 134 -6.54 0.02 2.35
N LEU A 135 -7.39 0.04 3.37
CA LEU A 135 -8.17 1.20 3.79
C LEU A 135 -7.32 2.08 4.71
N ILE A 136 -7.07 3.32 4.30
CA ILE A 136 -6.28 4.31 5.02
C ILE A 136 -7.10 5.54 5.36
N ALA A 137 -6.76 6.20 6.47
CA ALA A 137 -7.34 7.49 6.80
C ALA A 137 -6.90 8.53 5.75
N SER A 138 -7.85 9.08 5.01
CA SER A 138 -7.62 10.05 3.93
C SER A 138 -7.85 11.49 4.38
N SER A 139 -8.79 11.70 5.30
CA SER A 139 -9.17 13.02 5.81
C SER A 139 -9.87 12.90 7.16
N LYS A 140 -10.36 14.02 7.71
CA LYS A 140 -11.11 14.04 8.96
C LYS A 140 -12.39 14.87 8.85
N ILE A 141 -13.46 14.41 9.48
CA ILE A 141 -14.71 15.16 9.71
C ILE A 141 -14.91 15.26 11.21
N SER A 142 -14.96 16.49 11.74
CA SER A 142 -15.14 16.74 13.19
C SER A 142 -14.14 15.95 14.06
N GLY A 143 -12.87 15.90 13.63
CA GLY A 143 -11.78 15.19 14.32
C GLY A 143 -11.76 13.67 14.12
N ARG A 144 -12.76 13.09 13.44
CA ARG A 144 -12.86 11.65 13.18
C ARG A 144 -12.34 11.29 11.80
N ASP A 145 -11.60 10.19 11.70
CA ASP A 145 -11.00 9.75 10.45
C ASP A 145 -12.05 9.29 9.44
N VAL A 146 -11.88 9.75 8.20
CA VAL A 146 -12.59 9.28 7.00
C VAL A 146 -11.63 8.39 6.24
N PHE A 147 -12.09 7.20 5.85
CA PHE A 147 -11.27 6.22 5.15
C PHE A 147 -11.42 6.33 3.64
N SER A 148 -10.33 6.11 2.93
CA SER A 148 -10.29 5.81 1.50
C SER A 148 -9.42 4.57 1.29
N TRP A 149 -9.39 4.02 0.09
CA TRP A 149 -8.55 2.86 -0.22
C TRP A 149 -7.37 3.27 -1.09
N ARG A 150 -6.27 2.51 -0.97
CA ARG A 150 -5.12 2.58 -1.88
C ARG A 150 -4.73 1.18 -2.31
N THR A 151 -4.03 1.08 -3.43
CA THR A 151 -3.29 -0.12 -3.75
C THR A 151 -2.14 -0.26 -2.74
N ASN A 152 -2.20 -1.31 -1.94
CA ASN A 152 -1.06 -1.79 -1.19
C ASN A 152 -0.21 -2.60 -2.16
N ILE A 153 0.72 -1.95 -2.86
CA ILE A 153 1.75 -2.70 -3.57
C ILE A 153 2.44 -3.53 -2.49
N LYS A 154 2.20 -4.86 -2.47
CA LYS A 154 3.02 -5.78 -1.67
C LYS A 154 4.45 -5.39 -2.02
N LYS A 155 5.13 -4.73 -1.08
CA LYS A 155 6.54 -4.40 -1.27
C LYS A 155 7.16 -5.75 -1.60
N PRO A 156 7.79 -5.93 -2.78
CA PRO A 156 8.29 -7.23 -3.18
C PRO A 156 9.06 -7.80 -2.00
N ASP A 157 8.87 -9.10 -1.69
CA ASP A 157 9.45 -9.77 -0.51
C ASP A 157 10.95 -9.44 -0.37
N MET A 158 11.58 -9.14 -1.51
CA MET A 158 12.92 -8.60 -1.63
C MET A 158 12.91 -7.19 -2.25
N TYR A 159 13.46 -6.19 -1.56
CA TYR A 159 14.02 -5.00 -2.24
C TYR A 159 15.53 -5.16 -2.32
N ILE A 160 16.15 -4.64 -3.37
CA ILE A 160 17.62 -4.57 -3.46
C ILE A 160 18.02 -3.22 -2.85
N PRO A 161 18.92 -3.14 -1.84
CA PRO A 161 19.33 -1.88 -1.23
C PRO A 161 19.98 -0.88 -2.20
N PHE A 162 19.86 0.42 -1.94
CA PHE A 162 20.45 1.51 -2.75
C PHE A 162 21.90 1.23 -3.14
N SER A 163 22.74 0.83 -2.17
CA SER A 163 24.16 0.57 -2.38
C SER A 163 24.40 -0.57 -3.37
N GLU A 164 23.56 -1.60 -3.35
CA GLU A 164 23.63 -2.73 -4.26
C GLU A 164 23.03 -2.40 -5.64
N ARG A 165 21.88 -1.69 -5.70
CA ARG A 165 21.28 -1.22 -6.97
C ARG A 165 22.25 -0.30 -7.74
N ASN A 166 23.02 0.51 -7.02
CA ASN A 166 23.90 1.53 -7.59
C ASN A 166 25.39 1.18 -7.51
N LYS A 167 25.74 -0.07 -7.18
CA LYS A 167 27.12 -0.52 -6.89
C LYS A 167 28.14 -0.11 -7.94
N SER A 168 27.79 -0.26 -9.22
CA SER A 168 28.66 0.13 -10.33
C SER A 168 28.90 1.64 -10.41
N LEU A 169 27.88 2.46 -10.14
CA LEU A 169 27.99 3.92 -10.15
C LEU A 169 28.76 4.44 -8.93
N ILE A 170 28.58 3.80 -7.78
CA ILE A 170 29.29 4.07 -6.53
C ILE A 170 30.78 3.76 -6.70
N ASN A 171 31.12 2.56 -7.16
CA ASN A 171 32.52 2.13 -7.35
C ASN A 171 33.26 3.01 -8.37
N ASN A 172 32.55 3.46 -9.41
CA ASN A 172 33.08 4.38 -10.42
C ASN A 172 33.02 5.86 -9.98
N LYS A 173 32.65 6.16 -8.73
CA LYS A 173 32.54 7.52 -8.15
C LYS A 173 31.66 8.47 -8.98
N LYS A 174 30.65 7.94 -9.68
CA LYS A 174 29.70 8.71 -10.49
C LYS A 174 28.58 9.35 -9.64
N ILE A 175 28.40 8.87 -8.41
CA ILE A 175 27.46 9.44 -7.45
C ILE A 175 28.23 10.37 -6.49
N GLY A 176 28.09 11.68 -6.71
CA GLY A 176 28.78 12.72 -5.96
C GLY A 176 28.02 13.24 -4.74
N ILE A 177 27.35 12.37 -3.98
CA ILE A 177 26.57 12.77 -2.80
C ILE A 177 27.49 12.83 -1.58
N LYS A 178 27.30 13.82 -0.72
CA LYS A 178 27.93 13.92 0.60
C LYS A 178 26.84 14.02 1.66
N LEU A 179 27.01 13.34 2.78
CA LEU A 179 26.08 13.40 3.91
C LEU A 179 26.84 13.82 5.17
N PRO A 180 26.77 15.10 5.55
CA PRO A 180 27.43 15.60 6.75
C PRO A 180 26.93 14.89 8.02
N ASN A 181 27.78 14.74 9.03
CA ASN A 181 27.44 14.05 10.28
C ASN A 181 26.22 14.66 11.01
N ALA A 182 26.03 15.97 10.93
CA ALA A 182 24.84 16.63 11.48
C ALA A 182 23.54 16.14 10.81
N VAL A 183 23.56 15.95 9.48
CA VAL A 183 22.42 15.43 8.71
C VAL A 183 22.19 13.96 9.05
N ARG A 184 23.26 13.17 9.15
CA ARG A 184 23.17 11.77 9.59
C ARG A 184 22.47 11.66 10.94
N HIS A 185 22.88 12.48 11.91
CA HIS A 185 22.25 12.51 13.23
C HIS A 185 20.75 12.85 13.17
N GLN A 186 20.35 13.82 12.33
CA GLN A 186 18.94 14.14 12.13
C GLN A 186 18.16 12.96 11.54
N LEU A 187 18.72 12.27 10.53
CA LEU A 187 18.07 11.12 9.89
C LEU A 187 17.86 9.96 10.89
N PHE A 188 18.89 9.61 11.67
CA PHE A 188 18.78 8.57 12.69
C PHE A 188 17.85 8.97 13.83
N LYS A 189 17.76 10.27 14.17
CA LYS A 189 16.78 10.75 15.15
C LYS A 189 15.34 10.57 14.67
N VAL A 190 15.08 10.73 13.36
CA VAL A 190 13.76 10.42 12.78
C VAL A 190 13.50 8.92 12.85
N MET A 191 14.46 8.07 12.48
CA MET A 191 14.30 6.61 12.61
C MET A 191 13.97 6.20 14.05
N ASP A 192 14.70 6.72 15.05
CA ASP A 192 14.43 6.44 16.47
C ASP A 192 13.02 6.86 16.91
N ALA A 193 12.45 7.91 16.31
CA ALA A 193 11.09 8.36 16.62
C ALA A 193 9.99 7.51 15.96
N TYR A 194 10.36 6.74 14.94
CA TYR A 194 9.48 5.87 14.16
C TYR A 194 9.76 4.38 14.42
N ASP A 195 10.67 4.05 15.35
CA ASP A 195 10.93 2.68 15.76
C ASP A 195 9.70 2.12 16.50
N GLU A 196 9.20 1.00 16.00
CA GLU A 196 7.99 0.34 16.48
C GLU A 196 8.36 -1.11 16.84
N GLU A 197 7.77 -1.63 17.91
CA GLU A 197 7.89 -3.04 18.27
C GLU A 197 6.66 -3.81 17.77
N PHE A 198 6.91 -4.91 17.09
CA PHE A 198 5.90 -5.84 16.61
C PHE A 198 5.88 -7.08 17.50
N TYR A 199 4.67 -7.55 17.79
CA TYR A 199 4.44 -8.83 18.44
C TYR A 199 4.24 -9.89 17.36
N LEU A 200 5.20 -10.80 17.24
CA LEU A 200 5.22 -11.84 16.20
C LEU A 200 5.09 -13.23 16.82
N VAL A 201 4.59 -14.16 16.02
CA VAL A 201 4.46 -15.57 16.37
C VAL A 201 5.28 -16.38 15.39
N ASP A 202 6.18 -17.23 15.88
CA ASP A 202 6.96 -18.10 15.01
C ASP A 202 6.19 -19.37 14.60
N GLU A 203 6.82 -20.21 13.77
CA GLU A 203 6.25 -21.47 13.28
C GLU A 203 5.95 -22.48 14.40
N THR A 204 6.46 -22.26 15.62
CA THR A 204 6.23 -23.10 16.80
C THR A 204 5.17 -22.55 17.74
N ASN A 205 4.45 -21.49 17.33
CA ASN A 205 3.52 -20.71 18.15
C ASN A 205 4.19 -19.99 19.34
N PHE A 206 5.51 -19.74 19.27
CA PHE A 206 6.20 -18.95 20.26
C PHE A 206 6.07 -17.46 19.94
N ASN A 207 5.65 -16.69 20.94
CA ASN A 207 5.48 -15.25 20.80
C ASN A 207 6.77 -14.51 21.15
N TYR A 208 7.18 -13.58 20.30
CA TYR A 208 8.36 -12.74 20.52
C TYR A 208 8.16 -11.32 20.00
N TYR A 209 8.93 -10.38 20.57
CA TYR A 209 8.93 -9.00 20.15
C TYR A 209 10.08 -8.75 19.17
N ARG A 210 9.83 -7.92 18.16
CA ARG A 210 10.82 -7.46 17.17
C ARG A 210 10.68 -5.97 16.96
N SER A 211 11.77 -5.24 17.07
CA SER A 211 11.81 -3.82 16.70
C SER A 211 12.02 -3.66 15.19
N ILE A 212 11.72 -2.49 14.63
CA ILE A 212 12.10 -2.16 13.25
C ILE A 212 13.62 -2.23 13.11
N ASN A 213 14.36 -1.80 14.13
CA ASN A 213 15.82 -1.88 14.15
C ASN A 213 16.36 -3.30 13.90
N ASP A 214 15.75 -4.31 14.52
CA ASP A 214 16.11 -5.72 14.31
C ASP A 214 15.84 -6.15 12.86
N LEU A 215 14.66 -5.80 12.36
CA LEU A 215 14.23 -6.14 11.00
C LEU A 215 15.13 -5.47 9.94
N VAL A 216 15.59 -4.25 10.19
CA VAL A 216 16.50 -3.53 9.28
C VAL A 216 17.86 -4.19 9.20
N LEU A 217 18.41 -4.61 10.35
CA LEU A 217 19.68 -5.33 10.37
C LEU A 217 19.58 -6.66 9.62
N GLU A 218 18.49 -7.40 9.82
CA GLU A 218 18.22 -8.65 9.10
C GLU A 218 18.06 -8.43 7.59
N ASP A 219 17.38 -7.37 7.18
CA ASP A 219 17.24 -7.05 5.76
C ASP A 219 18.58 -6.75 5.10
N ILE A 220 19.41 -5.93 5.76
CA ILE A 220 20.72 -5.54 5.21
C ILE A 220 21.67 -6.73 5.14
N THR A 221 21.70 -7.58 6.18
CA THR A 221 22.59 -8.74 6.26
C THR A 221 22.29 -9.82 5.22
N LYS A 222 21.07 -9.86 4.66
CA LYS A 222 20.74 -10.71 3.50
C LYS A 222 21.54 -10.36 2.23
N PHE A 223 22.02 -9.12 2.11
CA PHE A 223 22.74 -8.64 0.91
C PHE A 223 24.25 -8.55 1.11
N TYR A 224 24.69 -8.06 2.26
CA TYR A 224 26.11 -7.92 2.60
C TYR A 224 26.30 -7.78 4.11
N ILE A 225 27.53 -8.00 4.60
CA ILE A 225 27.88 -7.78 6.01
C ILE A 225 28.09 -6.27 6.23
N PRO A 226 27.20 -5.57 6.97
CA PRO A 226 27.35 -4.14 7.22
C PRO A 226 28.50 -3.88 8.19
N LYS A 227 29.21 -2.77 7.98
CA LYS A 227 30.38 -2.40 8.77
C LYS A 227 30.43 -0.89 9.01
N HIS A 228 31.04 -0.46 10.12
CA HIS A 228 31.23 0.94 10.47
C HIS A 228 32.68 1.25 10.82
N TYR A 229 33.03 2.54 10.82
CA TYR A 229 34.36 2.98 11.21
C TYR A 229 34.50 3.09 12.73
N VAL A 230 35.46 2.37 13.30
CA VAL A 230 35.93 2.55 14.68
C VAL A 230 37.39 3.00 14.61
N GLU A 231 37.64 4.24 15.04
CA GLU A 231 38.94 4.94 14.94
C GLU A 231 39.46 5.08 13.49
N SER A 232 39.86 3.98 12.86
CA SER A 232 40.24 3.88 11.44
C SER A 232 40.05 2.47 10.85
N GLU A 233 39.52 1.52 11.63
CA GLU A 233 39.24 0.17 11.20
C GLU A 233 37.76 -0.02 10.87
N PHE A 234 37.48 -1.00 10.02
CA PHE A 234 36.15 -1.31 9.54
C PHE A 234 35.62 -2.53 10.32
N VAL A 235 34.79 -2.26 11.32
CA VAL A 235 34.24 -3.26 12.25
C VAL A 235 32.82 -3.65 11.83
N GLU A 236 32.46 -4.91 12.00
CA GLU A 236 31.13 -5.43 11.68
C GLU A 236 30.07 -4.83 12.59
N ILE A 237 28.91 -4.51 12.01
CA ILE A 237 27.74 -4.00 12.75
C ILE A 237 26.98 -5.22 13.26
N GLU A 238 26.89 -5.35 14.58
CA GLU A 238 26.15 -6.43 15.25
C GLU A 238 24.81 -5.95 15.81
N GLU A 239 24.70 -4.65 16.13
CA GLU A 239 23.47 -4.02 16.60
C GLU A 239 23.12 -2.78 15.77
N PHE A 240 21.82 -2.44 15.70
CA PHE A 240 21.39 -1.26 14.94
C PHE A 240 22.05 0.04 15.41
N GLY A 241 22.38 0.12 16.71
CA GLY A 241 23.09 1.26 17.29
C GLY A 241 24.43 1.57 16.61
N ASP A 242 25.09 0.58 16.01
CA ASP A 242 26.37 0.75 15.31
C ASP A 242 26.21 1.49 13.97
N PHE A 243 25.02 1.46 13.35
CA PHE A 243 24.74 2.27 12.16
C PHE A 243 24.92 3.78 12.42
N LYS A 244 24.71 4.19 13.67
CA LYS A 244 24.86 5.58 14.14
C LYS A 244 26.33 5.96 14.29
N LYS A 245 27.23 4.98 14.50
CA LYS A 245 28.65 5.13 14.88
C LYS A 245 29.60 5.16 13.66
N GLY A 246 29.19 5.79 12.55
CA GLY A 246 30.09 6.08 11.43
C GLY A 246 30.08 5.09 10.26
N THR A 247 28.91 4.60 9.86
CA THR A 247 28.74 3.73 8.68
C THR A 247 28.96 4.48 7.35
N PRO A 248 29.38 3.80 6.27
CA PRO A 248 29.40 4.40 4.93
C PRO A 248 28.11 5.12 4.53
N LEU A 249 28.25 6.14 3.68
CA LEU A 249 27.15 6.98 3.20
C LEU A 249 25.98 6.15 2.64
N PHE A 250 26.27 5.27 1.69
CA PHE A 250 25.21 4.57 0.94
C PHE A 250 24.47 3.55 1.81
N THR A 251 25.13 3.01 2.84
CA THR A 251 24.48 2.18 3.85
C THR A 251 23.45 2.97 4.66
N VAL A 252 23.61 4.28 4.85
CA VAL A 252 22.55 5.09 5.48
C VAL A 252 21.30 5.12 4.62
N PHE A 253 21.44 5.13 3.29
CA PHE A 253 20.29 5.06 2.38
C PHE A 253 19.65 3.68 2.42
N ASP A 254 20.44 2.61 2.48
CA ASP A 254 19.93 1.23 2.65
C ASP A 254 19.10 1.10 3.94
N VAL A 255 19.62 1.66 5.04
CA VAL A 255 18.89 1.71 6.33
C VAL A 255 17.58 2.49 6.18
N ILE A 256 17.59 3.68 5.54
CA ILE A 256 16.37 4.48 5.31
C ILE A 256 15.33 3.69 4.51
N GLU A 257 15.74 3.02 3.44
CA GLU A 257 14.86 2.24 2.58
C GLU A 257 14.23 1.09 3.35
N SER A 258 15.04 0.28 4.05
CA SER A 258 14.53 -0.81 4.89
C SER A 258 13.65 -0.30 6.03
N PHE A 259 13.99 0.79 6.69
CA PHE A 259 13.15 1.37 7.75
C PHE A 259 11.77 1.77 7.22
N ASN A 260 11.73 2.44 6.05
CA ASN A 260 10.48 2.78 5.37
C ASN A 260 9.67 1.54 4.96
N ARG A 261 10.32 0.38 4.79
CA ARG A 261 9.62 -0.88 4.51
C ARG A 261 8.77 -1.34 5.70
N HIS A 262 9.29 -1.21 6.92
CA HIS A 262 8.72 -1.80 8.13
C HIS A 262 7.81 -0.86 8.92
N THR A 263 8.06 0.46 8.94
CA THR A 263 7.20 1.37 9.72
C THR A 263 5.77 1.40 9.19
N THR A 264 4.80 1.42 10.12
CA THR A 264 3.37 1.54 9.80
C THR A 264 3.03 2.95 9.29
N LYS A 265 3.91 3.92 9.53
CA LYS A 265 3.77 5.34 9.19
C LYS A 265 4.71 5.76 8.05
N ALA A 266 4.89 4.89 7.05
CA ALA A 266 5.85 5.11 5.95
C ALA A 266 5.66 6.44 5.20
N LEU A 267 4.42 6.92 5.04
CA LEU A 267 4.17 8.21 4.40
C LEU A 267 4.72 9.39 5.23
N GLN A 268 4.45 9.40 6.54
CA GLN A 268 4.94 10.44 7.44
C GLN A 268 6.47 10.37 7.58
N PHE A 269 7.00 9.16 7.76
CA PHE A 269 8.44 8.91 7.79
C PHE A 269 9.12 9.45 6.53
N GLY A 270 8.63 9.09 5.34
CA GLY A 270 9.19 9.54 4.08
C GLY A 270 9.16 11.05 3.90
N ASN A 271 8.10 11.71 4.34
CA ASN A 271 7.99 13.17 4.32
C ASN A 271 9.04 13.85 5.22
N GLU A 272 9.28 13.33 6.43
CA GLU A 272 10.29 13.87 7.35
C GLU A 272 11.72 13.67 6.82
N ILE A 273 12.02 12.47 6.30
CA ILE A 273 13.31 12.18 5.66
C ILE A 273 13.57 13.13 4.48
N ASN A 274 12.58 13.31 3.60
CA ASN A 274 12.69 14.23 2.46
C ASN A 274 12.82 15.69 2.89
N ALA A 275 12.16 16.10 3.98
CA ALA A 275 12.34 17.43 4.56
C ALA A 275 13.78 17.66 5.01
N ILE A 276 14.42 16.67 5.66
CA ILE A 276 15.83 16.73 6.07
C ILE A 276 16.75 16.84 4.85
N PHE A 277 16.54 16.03 3.82
CA PHE A 277 17.34 16.11 2.58
C PHE A 277 17.24 17.48 1.94
N LYS A 278 16.03 18.03 1.82
CA LYS A 278 15.78 19.34 1.22
C LYS A 278 16.38 20.49 2.02
N LEU A 279 16.23 20.47 3.35
CA LEU A 279 16.78 21.50 4.25
C LEU A 279 18.31 21.55 4.21
N ASN A 280 18.96 20.42 3.95
CA ASN A 280 20.41 20.29 3.93
C ASN A 280 21.00 20.23 2.50
N ASN A 281 20.21 20.55 1.47
CA ASN A 281 20.61 20.55 0.06
C ASN A 281 21.24 19.21 -0.41
N ILE A 282 20.72 18.08 0.09
CA ILE A 282 21.13 16.75 -0.36
C ILE A 282 20.33 16.40 -1.62
N ASN A 283 21.02 16.13 -2.73
CA ASN A 283 20.39 15.84 -4.03
C ASN A 283 19.86 14.40 -4.11
N VAL A 284 19.00 14.02 -3.18
CA VAL A 284 18.30 12.72 -3.15
C VAL A 284 16.88 12.90 -2.66
N GLU A 285 16.05 11.91 -2.96
CA GLU A 285 14.66 11.86 -2.51
C GLU A 285 14.22 10.42 -2.30
N LEU A 286 13.53 10.16 -1.19
CA LEU A 286 12.85 8.91 -0.90
C LEU A 286 11.48 8.93 -1.59
N ARG A 287 11.27 8.08 -2.59
CA ARG A 287 10.02 7.93 -3.34
C ARG A 287 9.67 6.46 -3.44
N ASN A 288 8.40 6.11 -3.19
CA ASN A 288 7.92 4.73 -3.22
C ASN A 288 8.77 3.75 -2.38
N GLY A 289 9.39 4.25 -1.31
CA GLY A 289 10.27 3.47 -0.43
C GLY A 289 11.70 3.25 -0.92
N GLU A 290 12.09 3.86 -2.04
CA GLU A 290 13.46 3.85 -2.53
C GLU A 290 14.07 5.26 -2.60
N VAL A 291 15.35 5.37 -2.30
CA VAL A 291 16.14 6.60 -2.46
C VAL A 291 16.58 6.74 -3.91
N HIS A 292 16.30 7.89 -4.50
CA HIS A 292 16.70 8.25 -5.86
C HIS A 292 17.56 9.51 -5.83
N SER A 293 18.61 9.55 -6.67
CA SER A 293 19.41 10.77 -6.87
C SER A 293 18.66 11.77 -7.74
N THR A 294 18.52 13.01 -7.26
CA THR A 294 17.85 14.10 -8.00
C THR A 294 18.82 14.88 -8.91
N GLY A 295 20.12 14.55 -8.87
CA GLY A 295 21.19 15.21 -9.63
C GLY A 295 21.23 14.90 -11.13
N ASN A 296 20.48 13.89 -11.60
CA ASN A 296 20.14 13.75 -13.00
C ASN A 296 18.75 14.37 -13.18
N LYS A 297 18.64 15.41 -14.03
CA LYS A 297 17.34 15.79 -14.62
C LYS A 297 16.83 14.65 -15.51
N ALA A 298 16.50 13.52 -14.91
CA ALA A 298 15.57 12.56 -15.48
C ALA A 298 14.19 13.23 -15.41
N ILE A 299 13.55 13.27 -16.55
CA ILE A 299 12.24 13.86 -16.82
C ILE A 299 11.31 13.56 -15.64
N VAL A 300 10.90 14.62 -14.92
CA VAL A 300 9.81 14.55 -13.96
C VAL A 300 8.57 14.18 -14.78
N LEU A 301 8.07 12.96 -14.62
CA LEU A 301 6.76 12.60 -15.10
C LEU A 301 5.76 13.31 -14.18
N ASP A 302 4.89 14.09 -14.82
CA ASP A 302 3.76 14.74 -14.18
C ASP A 302 2.69 13.65 -13.96
N ASP A 303 2.27 13.46 -12.71
CA ASP A 303 1.29 12.46 -12.29
C ASP A 303 -0.10 12.67 -12.94
N SER A 304 -0.29 13.77 -13.68
CA SER A 304 -1.50 14.08 -14.45
C SER A 304 -1.56 13.42 -15.85
N THR A 305 -0.48 12.80 -16.32
CA THR A 305 -0.46 12.16 -17.65
C THR A 305 -0.96 10.72 -17.60
N ASN A 306 -2.29 10.54 -17.72
CA ASN A 306 -2.91 9.24 -18.02
C ASN A 306 -2.47 8.79 -19.43
N ILE A 307 -1.46 7.93 -19.49
CA ILE A 307 -1.17 7.13 -20.68
C ILE A 307 -1.98 5.85 -20.51
N SER A 308 -3.02 5.64 -21.32
CA SER A 308 -3.78 4.40 -21.31
C SER A 308 -2.90 3.28 -21.89
N GLU A 309 -2.20 2.57 -21.02
CA GLU A 309 -1.14 1.61 -21.28
C GLU A 309 -1.61 0.14 -21.25
N ALA A 310 -2.80 -0.15 -21.77
CA ALA A 310 -3.35 -1.51 -21.73
C ALA A 310 -2.39 -2.61 -22.27
N GLY A 311 -1.51 -2.27 -23.22
CA GLY A 311 -0.48 -3.19 -23.74
C GLY A 311 0.83 -3.22 -22.95
N LEU A 312 1.21 -2.15 -22.24
CA LEU A 312 2.44 -2.12 -21.43
C LEU A 312 2.21 -2.76 -20.06
N GLU A 313 1.05 -2.49 -19.44
CA GLU A 313 0.63 -3.16 -18.21
C GLU A 313 0.51 -4.68 -18.39
N GLU A 314 -0.02 -5.12 -19.54
CA GLU A 314 -0.11 -6.55 -19.86
C GLU A 314 1.28 -7.18 -20.06
N LEU A 315 2.23 -6.47 -20.68
CA LEU A 315 3.61 -6.94 -20.85
C LEU A 315 4.37 -7.00 -19.53
N ILE A 316 4.18 -6.03 -18.63
CA ILE A 316 4.75 -6.02 -17.27
C ILE A 316 4.19 -7.19 -16.48
N ARG A 317 2.87 -7.34 -16.42
CA ARG A 317 2.19 -8.42 -15.71
C ARG A 317 2.62 -9.81 -16.20
N THR A 318 2.76 -9.97 -17.51
CA THR A 318 3.18 -11.25 -18.11
C THR A 318 4.65 -11.56 -17.83
N ALA A 319 5.52 -10.54 -17.81
CA ALA A 319 6.93 -10.70 -17.47
C ALA A 319 7.11 -11.10 -16.01
N GLU A 320 6.37 -10.45 -15.09
CA GLU A 320 6.38 -10.75 -13.65
C GLU A 320 5.82 -12.15 -13.35
N ASP A 321 4.68 -12.52 -13.92
CA ASP A 321 4.09 -13.85 -13.76
C ASP A 321 5.04 -14.96 -14.26
N SER A 322 5.73 -14.71 -15.37
CA SER A 322 6.69 -15.67 -15.93
C SER A 322 7.97 -15.77 -15.11
N TYR A 323 8.43 -14.67 -14.51
CA TYR A 323 9.57 -14.66 -13.60
C TYR A 323 9.25 -15.45 -12.32
N ASN A 324 8.08 -15.21 -11.73
CA ASN A 324 7.63 -15.88 -10.51
C ASN A 324 7.42 -17.38 -10.71
N LYS A 325 7.05 -17.81 -11.93
CA LYS A 325 6.95 -19.23 -12.33
C LYS A 325 8.29 -19.87 -12.72
N GLY A 326 9.41 -19.15 -12.60
CA GLY A 326 10.75 -19.65 -12.92
C GLY A 326 11.08 -19.69 -14.42
N ASN A 327 10.23 -19.13 -15.28
CA ASN A 327 10.41 -19.08 -16.74
C ASN A 327 11.20 -17.81 -17.15
N TYR A 328 12.45 -17.72 -16.68
CA TYR A 328 13.28 -16.52 -16.81
C TYR A 328 13.55 -16.09 -18.25
N SER A 329 13.70 -17.04 -19.19
CA SER A 329 13.91 -16.72 -20.61
C SER A 329 12.73 -15.94 -21.20
N TYR A 330 11.51 -16.35 -20.85
CA TYR A 330 10.29 -15.71 -21.32
C TYR A 330 10.04 -14.37 -20.63
N ALA A 331 10.35 -14.27 -19.34
CA ALA A 331 10.33 -13.01 -18.60
C ALA A 331 11.29 -11.97 -19.21
N VAL A 332 12.51 -12.38 -19.56
CA VAL A 332 13.51 -11.52 -20.21
C VAL A 332 13.05 -11.09 -21.60
N GLU A 333 12.43 -11.98 -22.38
CA GLU A 333 11.87 -11.65 -23.69
C GLU A 333 10.76 -10.58 -23.58
N LYS A 334 9.83 -10.73 -22.64
CA LYS A 334 8.73 -9.77 -22.40
C LYS A 334 9.24 -8.43 -21.90
N SER A 335 10.20 -8.43 -20.96
CA SER A 335 10.89 -7.21 -20.52
C SER A 335 11.63 -6.51 -21.68
N GLY A 336 12.21 -7.30 -22.60
CA GLY A 336 12.82 -6.77 -23.82
C GLY A 336 11.82 -6.14 -24.79
N MET A 337 10.61 -6.69 -24.90
CA MET A 337 9.51 -6.10 -25.67
C MET A 337 9.02 -4.79 -25.05
N LEU A 338 8.88 -4.76 -23.72
CA LEU A 338 8.53 -3.57 -22.96
C LEU A 338 9.49 -2.41 -23.25
N LEU A 339 10.80 -2.70 -23.22
CA LEU A 339 11.85 -1.71 -23.48
C LEU A 339 11.79 -1.15 -24.91
N LYS A 340 11.41 -1.97 -25.89
CA LYS A 340 11.27 -1.56 -27.29
C LYS A 340 10.06 -0.64 -27.48
N GLU A 341 8.91 -0.98 -26.88
CA GLU A 341 7.70 -0.15 -26.96
C GLU A 341 7.90 1.20 -26.25
N LEU A 342 8.48 1.21 -25.05
CA LEU A 342 8.84 2.44 -24.35
C LEU A 342 9.77 3.33 -25.19
N ARG A 343 10.77 2.73 -25.86
CA ARG A 343 11.65 3.47 -26.76
C ARG A 343 10.90 4.07 -27.95
N LEU A 344 9.91 3.36 -28.51
CA LEU A 344 9.10 3.83 -29.63
C LEU A 344 8.23 5.02 -29.20
N ILE A 345 7.58 4.93 -28.05
CA ILE A 345 6.75 5.99 -27.46
C ILE A 345 7.59 7.25 -27.21
N ILE A 346 8.79 7.09 -26.63
CA ILE A 346 9.73 8.19 -26.40
C ILE A 346 10.12 8.86 -27.73
N LEU A 347 10.43 8.10 -28.77
CA LEU A 347 10.78 8.64 -30.09
C LEU A 347 9.62 9.40 -30.74
N LEU A 348 8.39 8.89 -30.63
CA LEU A 348 7.18 9.56 -31.13
C LEU A 348 6.91 10.86 -30.39
N TRP A 349 7.09 10.88 -29.07
CA TRP A 349 6.96 12.07 -28.23
C TRP A 349 7.99 13.15 -28.60
N ILE A 350 9.26 12.76 -28.78
CA ILE A 350 10.32 13.67 -29.24
C ILE A 350 9.96 14.29 -30.59
N ARG A 351 9.49 13.47 -31.55
CA ARG A 351 9.14 13.92 -32.90
C ARG A 351 7.96 14.90 -32.90
N LYS A 352 6.95 14.65 -32.07
CA LYS A 352 5.77 15.53 -31.90
C LYS A 352 6.14 16.88 -31.30
N ASN A 353 7.09 16.91 -30.37
CA ASN A 353 7.58 18.15 -29.75
C ASN A 353 8.55 18.94 -30.65
N GLN A 354 9.30 18.28 -31.54
CA GLN A 354 10.08 18.97 -32.56
C GLN A 354 9.20 19.62 -33.64
N GLN A 355 8.11 18.97 -34.07
CA GLN A 355 7.14 19.57 -35.00
C GLN A 355 6.42 20.79 -34.41
N LYS A 356 6.05 20.77 -33.12
CA LYS A 356 5.47 21.94 -32.42
C LYS A 356 6.41 23.15 -32.40
N LYS A 357 7.73 22.93 -32.32
CA LYS A 357 8.73 24.02 -32.38
C LYS A 357 8.88 24.61 -33.79
N SER A 358 8.73 23.81 -34.84
CA SER A 358 8.77 24.31 -36.23
C SER A 358 7.51 25.07 -36.68
N LEU A 359 6.39 24.95 -35.95
CA LEU A 359 5.15 25.69 -36.21
C LEU A 359 5.04 27.00 -35.40
N MET A 360 6.02 27.28 -34.52
CA MET A 360 6.13 28.51 -33.72
C MET A 360 7.27 29.43 -34.17
N ILE A 361 7.86 29.16 -35.33
CA ILE A 361 8.79 30.02 -36.07
C ILE A 361 8.11 30.33 -37.40
#